data_AF-A0A952FS90-F1
#
_entry.id   AF-A0A952FS90-F1
#
_cell.length_a   1.000
_cell.length_b   1.000
_cell.length_c   1.000
_cell.angle_alpha   90.00
_cell.angle_beta   90.00
_cell.angle_gamma   90.00
#
_symmetry.space_group_name_H-M   'P 1'
#
loop_
_entity.id
_entity.type
_entity.pdbx_description
1 polymer ?
#
loop_
_entity_poly.entity_id
_entity_poly.type
_entity_poly.pdbx_seq_one_letter_code
_entity_poly.pdbx_strand_id
1 'polypeptide(L)'
;APIVPIHLEGPNSFWFHTFHKVSQELRDITLFHELLNKQGKLFRLTIGAPVDPNGFDIDTGDLCEALKRHVEGELATDPDKRFVG
;
A
#
# COMPACT_ATOMS: atom_id res chain seq x y z
N ALA A 1 -4.52 7.25 19.04
CA ALA A 1 -3.82 5.95 19.00
C ALA A 1 -2.71 6.04 17.96
N PRO A 2 -1.58 5.32 18.10
CA PRO A 2 -0.51 5.38 17.12
C PRO A 2 -0.92 4.73 15.80
N ILE A 3 -0.39 5.25 14.69
CA ILE A 3 -0.51 4.67 13.35
C ILE A 3 0.69 3.76 13.13
N VAL A 4 0.50 2.54 12.62
CA VAL A 4 1.60 1.63 12.27
C VAL A 4 1.69 1.50 10.75
N PRO A 5 2.70 2.09 10.10
CA PRO A 5 2.92 1.97 8.65
C PRO A 5 3.23 0.53 8.25
N ILE A 6 2.63 0.06 7.16
CA ILE A 6 2.92 -1.27 6.58
C ILE A 6 3.08 -1.12 5.08
N HIS A 7 4.30 -1.33 4.58
CA HIS A 7 4.53 -1.50 3.14
C HIS A 7 4.26 -2.97 2.76
N LEU A 8 3.48 -3.17 1.71
CA LEU A 8 3.09 -4.49 1.21
C LEU A 8 3.54 -4.65 -0.23
N GLU A 9 4.40 -5.62 -0.47
CA GLU A 9 4.79 -6.05 -1.81
C GLU A 9 4.16 -7.40 -2.13
N GLY A 10 3.73 -7.56 -3.37
CA GLY A 10 3.19 -8.81 -3.85
C GLY A 10 3.30 -8.91 -5.36
N PRO A 11 2.91 -10.06 -5.92
CA PRO A 11 2.92 -10.25 -7.35
C PRO A 11 1.87 -9.37 -8.02
N ASN A 12 2.26 -8.79 -9.17
CA ASN A 12 1.39 -7.98 -10.00
C ASN A 12 0.09 -8.72 -10.35
N SER A 13 -1.01 -7.98 -10.25
CA SER A 13 -2.35 -8.40 -10.67
C SER A 13 -2.47 -8.25 -12.19
N PHE A 14 -1.79 -9.15 -12.92
CA PHE A 14 -1.58 -9.06 -14.38
C PHE A 14 -2.90 -9.01 -15.17
N TRP A 15 -3.89 -9.82 -14.81
CA TRP A 15 -5.17 -9.84 -15.52
C TRP A 15 -6.03 -8.62 -15.20
N PHE A 16 -6.03 -8.16 -13.95
CA PHE A 16 -6.70 -6.91 -13.57
C PHE A 16 -6.23 -5.73 -14.42
N HIS A 17 -4.91 -5.54 -14.55
CA HIS A 17 -4.35 -4.45 -15.36
C HIS A 17 -4.61 -4.62 -16.86
N THR A 18 -4.68 -5.87 -17.36
CA THR A 18 -4.95 -6.14 -18.78
C THR A 18 -6.41 -5.86 -19.12
N PHE A 19 -7.36 -6.32 -18.32
CA PHE A 19 -8.79 -6.14 -18.58
C PHE A 19 -9.30 -4.73 -18.27
N HIS A 20 -8.63 -3.99 -17.39
CA HIS A 20 -8.94 -2.57 -17.19
C HIS A 20 -8.91 -1.77 -18.51
N LYS A 21 -8.06 -2.16 -19.47
CA LYS A 21 -7.97 -1.52 -20.80
C LYS A 21 -9.08 -1.95 -21.76
N VAL A 22 -9.85 -2.99 -21.45
CA VAL A 22 -10.84 -3.60 -22.34
C VAL A 22 -12.29 -3.31 -21.90
N SER A 23 -12.62 -3.47 -20.61
CA SER A 23 -13.94 -3.17 -20.06
C SER A 23 -13.91 -3.05 -18.52
N GLN A 24 -14.71 -2.15 -17.96
CA GLN A 24 -14.86 -2.01 -16.51
C GLN A 24 -15.49 -3.25 -15.85
N GLU A 25 -16.48 -3.88 -16.49
CA GLU A 25 -17.14 -5.07 -15.93
C GLU A 25 -16.20 -6.29 -15.89
N LEU A 26 -15.41 -6.48 -16.95
CA LEU A 26 -14.40 -7.56 -16.98
C LEU A 26 -13.29 -7.33 -15.95
N ARG A 27 -12.86 -6.08 -15.75
CA ARG A 27 -11.91 -5.71 -14.70
C ARG A 27 -12.45 -6.09 -13.32
N ASP A 28 -13.71 -5.76 -13.05
CA ASP A 28 -14.30 -5.95 -11.71
C ASP A 28 -14.51 -7.44 -11.40
N ILE A 29 -14.94 -8.26 -12.37
CA ILE A 29 -15.06 -9.72 -12.20
C ILE A 29 -13.67 -10.39 -12.02
N THR A 30 -12.65 -9.92 -12.75
CA THR A 30 -11.30 -10.49 -12.68
C THR A 30 -10.53 -10.06 -11.44
N LEU A 31 -10.86 -8.90 -10.85
CA LEU A 31 -10.33 -8.48 -9.56
C LEU A 31 -10.64 -9.50 -8.46
N PHE A 32 -11.87 -10.03 -8.40
CA PHE A 32 -12.23 -11.08 -7.43
C PHE A 32 -11.44 -12.37 -7.65
N HIS A 33 -11.28 -12.79 -8.91
CA HIS A 33 -10.48 -13.95 -9.25
C HIS A 33 -9.02 -13.78 -8.83
N GLU A 34 -8.42 -12.62 -9.07
CA GLU A 34 -7.02 -12.38 -8.71
C GLU A 34 -6.82 -12.18 -7.21
N LEU A 35 -7.82 -11.65 -6.50
CA LEU A 35 -7.83 -11.54 -5.04
C LEU A 35 -7.91 -12.90 -4.36
N LEU A 36 -8.70 -13.83 -4.91
CA LEU A 36 -8.85 -15.18 -4.37
C LEU A 36 -7.73 -16.13 -4.85
N ASN A 37 -7.22 -15.95 -6.07
CA ASN A 37 -6.14 -16.74 -6.65
C ASN A 37 -4.74 -16.22 -6.25
N LYS A 38 -4.54 -16.08 -4.94
CA LYS A 38 -3.25 -15.73 -4.32
C LYS A 38 -2.57 -16.91 -3.63
N GLN A 39 -3.17 -18.10 -3.65
CA GLN A 39 -2.59 -19.29 -3.05
C GLN A 39 -1.18 -19.57 -3.62
N GLY A 40 -0.21 -19.80 -2.73
CA GLY A 40 1.19 -20.07 -3.10
C GLY A 40 1.99 -18.86 -3.59
N LYS A 41 1.42 -17.65 -3.58
CA LYS A 41 2.11 -16.42 -3.97
C LYS A 41 2.80 -15.78 -2.77
N LEU A 42 4.02 -15.29 -2.99
CA LEU A 42 4.82 -14.63 -1.94
C LEU A 42 4.40 -13.16 -1.79
N PHE A 43 4.04 -12.77 -0.58
CA PHE A 43 3.88 -11.38 -0.18
C PHE A 43 4.98 -11.02 0.81
N ARG A 44 5.52 -9.81 0.71
CA ARG A 44 6.46 -9.25 1.68
C ARG A 44 5.80 -8.08 2.37
N LEU A 45 5.90 -8.06 3.69
CA LEU A 45 5.40 -6.99 4.53
C LEU A 45 6.59 -6.36 5.26
N THR A 46 6.71 -5.05 5.17
CA THR A 46 7.64 -4.25 5.98
C THR A 46 6.82 -3.45 6.97
N ILE A 47 7.05 -3.69 8.27
CA ILE A 47 6.34 -3.02 9.35
C ILE A 47 7.23 -1.87 9.84
N GLY A 48 6.77 -0.64 9.64
CA GLY A 48 7.48 0.57 10.04
C GLY A 48 7.29 0.91 11.52
N ALA A 49 8.02 1.92 11.99
CA ALA A 49 7.92 2.42 13.35
C ALA A 49 6.53 3.07 13.61
N PRO A 50 5.93 2.90 14.81
CA PRO A 50 4.70 3.58 15.17
C PRO A 50 4.83 5.10 15.10
N VAL A 51 3.81 5.74 14.54
CA VAL A 51 3.71 7.19 14.33
C VAL A 51 2.65 7.75 15.27
N ASP A 52 2.97 8.83 15.99
CA ASP A 52 1.96 9.60 16.73
C ASP A 52 1.29 10.59 15.78
N PRO A 53 -0.02 10.43 15.45
CA PRO A 53 -0.70 11.33 14.53
C PRO A 53 -0.81 12.77 15.07
N ASN A 54 -0.72 12.97 16.38
CA ASN A 54 -0.80 14.30 16.99
C ASN A 54 0.57 14.99 17.10
N GLY A 55 1.65 14.34 16.65
CA GLY A 55 3.01 14.87 16.72
C GLY A 55 3.37 15.88 15.63
N PHE A 56 2.46 16.17 14.71
CA PHE A 56 2.70 17.00 13.53
C PHE A 56 1.72 18.17 13.47
N ASP A 57 2.24 19.36 13.16
CA ASP A 57 1.45 20.59 12.95
C ASP A 57 1.24 20.82 11.45
N ILE A 58 0.53 19.90 10.80
CA ILE A 58 0.18 19.95 9.37
C ILE A 58 -1.29 19.56 9.17
N ASP A 59 -1.85 19.95 8.02
CA ASP A 59 -3.21 19.54 7.67
C ASP A 59 -3.34 18.02 7.54
N THR A 60 -4.53 17.50 7.87
CA THR A 60 -4.78 16.06 7.84
C THR A 60 -4.65 15.47 6.43
N GLY A 61 -5.06 16.21 5.39
CA GLY A 61 -4.91 15.76 4.01
C GLY A 61 -3.43 15.61 3.63
N ASP A 62 -2.63 16.61 3.98
CA ASP A 62 -1.18 16.60 3.72
C ASP A 62 -0.46 15.49 4.51
N LEU A 63 -0.87 15.27 5.77
CA LEU A 63 -0.36 14.15 6.58
C LEU A 63 -0.68 12.79 5.95
N CYS A 64 -1.90 12.61 5.43
CA CYS A 64 -2.29 11.38 4.74
C CYS A 64 -1.44 11.13 3.49
N GLU A 65 -1.20 12.16 2.67
CA GLU A 65 -0.36 12.07 1.48
C GLU A 65 1.12 11.81 1.84
N ALA A 66 1.62 12.41 2.92
CA ALA A 66 2.96 12.15 3.43
C ALA A 66 3.12 10.70 3.91
N LEU A 67 2.15 10.19 4.68
CA LEU A 67 2.13 8.81 5.13
C LEU A 67 2.06 7.82 3.96
N LYS A 68 1.28 8.15 2.93
CA LYS A 68 1.21 7.32 1.71
C LYS A 68 2.56 7.24 1.01
N ARG A 69 3.24 8.37 0.78
CA ARG A 69 4.59 8.39 0.19
C ARG A 69 5.61 7.59 1.02
N HIS A 70 5.54 7.73 2.34
CA HIS A 70 6.40 6.99 3.27
C HIS A 70 6.19 5.48 3.13
N VAL A 71 4.94 5.02 3.12
CA VAL A 71 4.61 3.59 2.96
C VAL A 71 4.97 3.06 1.58
N GLU A 72 4.65 3.78 0.50
CA GLU A 72 4.82 3.28 -0.88
C GLU A 72 6.28 3.24 -1.35
N GLY A 73 7.10 4.20 -0.92
CA GLY A 73 8.46 4.37 -1.46
C GLY A 73 9.57 4.25 -0.42
N GLU A 74 9.42 4.94 0.71
CA GLU A 74 10.51 5.03 1.69
C GLU A 74 10.73 3.71 2.41
N LEU A 75 9.67 3.09 2.92
CA LEU A 75 9.75 1.78 3.58
C LEU A 75 10.13 0.63 2.63
N ALA A 76 9.87 0.79 1.34
CA ALA A 76 10.34 -0.14 0.32
C ALA A 76 11.86 -0.12 0.17
N THR A 77 12.47 1.07 0.35
CA THR A 77 13.90 1.30 0.17
C THR A 77 14.69 1.12 1.47
N ASP A 78 14.14 1.60 2.57
CA ASP A 78 14.73 1.58 3.91
C ASP A 78 13.66 1.15 4.93
N PRO A 79 13.63 -0.14 5.30
CA PRO A 79 12.66 -0.69 6.25
C PRO A 79 12.64 -0.02 7.62
N ASP A 80 13.75 0.57 8.04
CA ASP A 80 13.92 1.21 9.35
C ASP A 80 13.66 2.72 9.31
N LYS A 81 13.31 3.25 8.13
CA LYS A 81 13.03 4.67 7.95
C LYS A 81 11.89 5.09 8.89
N ARG A 82 12.13 6.13 9.68
CA ARG A 82 11.10 6.75 10.51
C ARG A 82 10.35 7.81 9.71
N PHE A 83 9.03 7.83 9.89
CA PHE A 83 8.20 8.91 9.39
C PHE A 83 8.51 10.23 10.12
N VAL A 84 8.64 11.33 9.38
CA VAL A 84 9.07 12.63 9.91
C VAL A 84 8.10 13.78 9.62
N GLY A 85 6.98 13.52 8.93
CA GLY A 85 6.04 14.57 8.49
C GLY A 85 6.42 15.13 7.14
#